data_AF-A0A220W8L5-F1
#
_entry.id   AF-A0A220W8L5-F1
#
_cell.length_a   1.000
_cell.length_b   1.000
_cell.length_c   1.000
_cell.angle_alpha   90.00
_cell.angle_beta   90.00
_cell.angle_gamma   90.00
#
_symmetry.space_group_name_H-M   'P 1'
#
loop_
_entity.id
_entity.type
_entity.pdbx_description
1 polymer ?
#
loop_
_entity_poly.entity_id
_entity_poly.type
_entity_poly.pdbx_seq_one_letter_code
_entity_poly.pdbx_strand_id
1 'polypeptide(L)'
;MLFIFLDTLEIAESRFAQAVEADLSTTACLQTLLPTDQESRNNWKVWIAFWNMTLTDREFRQQQVARTENTLRMIRGLLDRNAHPRSTDENEKDVEERRIFAVLVGIAIQAIHDPESWPVEQQSRVLESEFGRFSDMTR
;
A
#
# COMPACT_ATOMS: atom_id res chain seq x y z
N MET A 1 -5.22 3.53 -22.51
CA MET A 1 -5.64 2.97 -21.20
C MET A 1 -4.44 2.58 -20.35
N LEU A 2 -3.46 1.84 -20.88
CA LEU A 2 -2.22 1.47 -20.16
C LEU A 2 -1.37 2.68 -19.71
N PHE A 3 -1.27 3.76 -20.50
CA PHE A 3 -0.48 4.95 -20.14
C PHE A 3 -1.03 5.74 -18.94
N ILE A 4 -2.35 5.98 -18.88
CA ILE A 4 -3.01 6.64 -17.73
C ILE A 4 -2.79 5.81 -16.46
N PHE A 5 -2.83 4.49 -16.60
CA PHE A 5 -2.57 3.56 -15.51
C PHE A 5 -1.11 3.66 -14.99
N LEU A 6 -0.11 3.80 -15.87
CA LEU A 6 1.30 3.89 -15.48
C LEU A 6 1.61 5.22 -14.78
N ASP A 7 1.09 6.33 -15.30
CA ASP A 7 1.32 7.69 -14.78
C ASP A 7 0.79 7.86 -13.34
N THR A 8 -0.37 7.27 -13.05
CA THR A 8 -0.98 7.32 -11.71
C THR A 8 -0.19 6.58 -10.62
N LEU A 9 0.69 5.64 -11.00
CA LEU A 9 1.49 4.87 -10.05
C LEU A 9 2.74 5.61 -9.62
N GLU A 10 3.39 6.32 -10.55
CA GLU A 10 4.60 7.10 -10.23
C GLU A 10 4.33 8.11 -9.11
N ILE A 11 3.11 8.66 -9.05
CA ILE A 11 2.72 9.62 -8.02
C ILE A 11 2.61 8.97 -6.64
N ALA A 12 1.97 7.81 -6.54
CA ALA A 12 1.85 7.09 -5.27
C ALA A 12 3.22 6.57 -4.78
N GLU A 13 4.03 6.01 -5.69
CA GLU A 13 5.39 5.57 -5.38
C GLU A 13 6.29 6.75 -4.97
N SER A 14 6.16 7.91 -5.64
CA SER A 14 6.90 9.12 -5.29
C SER A 14 6.52 9.64 -3.90
N ARG A 15 5.22 9.67 -3.55
CA ARG A 15 4.77 10.09 -2.21
C ARG A 15 5.29 9.15 -1.12
N PHE A 16 5.26 7.83 -1.38
CA PHE A 16 5.82 6.84 -0.47
C PHE A 16 7.33 7.05 -0.29
N ALA A 17 8.07 7.19 -1.38
CA ALA A 17 9.51 7.44 -1.34
C ALA A 17 9.85 8.72 -0.58
N GLN A 18 9.14 9.81 -0.83
CA GLN A 18 9.31 11.08 -0.10
C GLN A 18 9.03 10.93 1.41
N ALA A 19 8.00 10.17 1.79
CA ALA A 19 7.72 9.88 3.20
C ALA A 19 8.83 9.07 3.87
N VAL A 20 9.40 8.09 3.15
CA VAL A 20 10.55 7.29 3.60
C VAL A 20 11.83 8.12 3.72
N GLU A 21 12.07 9.03 2.77
CA GLU A 21 13.22 9.96 2.80
C GLU A 21 13.11 10.98 3.92
N ALA A 22 11.90 11.41 4.26
CA ALA A 22 11.61 12.31 5.37
C ALA A 22 11.64 11.63 6.75
N ASP A 23 12.02 10.35 6.82
CA ASP A 23 12.11 9.54 8.05
C ASP A 23 10.79 9.53 8.86
N LEU A 24 9.67 9.51 8.14
CA LEU A 24 8.36 9.39 8.78
C LEU A 24 8.18 7.98 9.35
N SER A 25 7.29 7.85 10.35
CA SER A 25 6.95 6.55 10.93
C SER A 25 6.46 5.55 9.87
N THR A 26 6.68 4.25 10.08
CA THR A 26 6.18 3.17 9.20
C THR A 26 4.71 3.37 8.82
N THR A 27 3.86 3.69 9.80
CA THR A 27 2.43 3.91 9.57
C THR A 27 2.16 5.13 8.68
N ALA A 28 2.88 6.24 8.90
CA ALA A 28 2.75 7.44 8.07
C ALA A 28 3.20 7.19 6.62
N CYS A 29 4.27 6.42 6.40
CA CYS A 29 4.67 6.00 5.06
C CYS A 29 3.57 5.14 4.41
N LEU A 30 3.00 4.16 5.12
CA LEU A 30 1.95 3.30 4.60
C LEU A 30 0.64 4.07 4.31
N GLN A 31 0.32 5.12 5.07
CA GLN A 31 -0.84 5.99 4.81
C GLN A 31 -0.78 6.69 3.44
N THR A 32 0.42 6.93 2.89
CA THR A 32 0.56 7.54 1.55
C THR A 32 0.01 6.67 0.41
N LEU A 33 -0.17 5.37 0.66
CA LEU A 33 -0.70 4.41 -0.31
C LEU A 33 -2.24 4.31 -0.26
N LEU A 34 -2.89 4.93 0.74
CA LEU A 34 -4.34 4.87 0.93
C LEU A 34 -5.07 5.94 0.09
N PRO A 35 -6.35 5.72 -0.27
CA PRO A 35 -7.18 6.67 -1.03
C PRO A 35 -7.69 7.84 -0.18
N THR A 36 -6.78 8.62 0.41
CA THR A 36 -7.12 9.70 1.36
C THR A 36 -7.50 11.01 0.68
N ASP A 37 -7.05 11.24 -0.56
CA ASP A 37 -7.34 12.43 -1.36
C ASP A 37 -8.02 12.08 -2.69
N GLN A 38 -8.42 13.11 -3.44
CA GLN A 38 -9.17 12.89 -4.68
C GLN A 38 -8.35 12.17 -5.76
N GLU A 39 -7.04 12.41 -5.78
CA GLU A 39 -6.14 11.86 -6.78
C GLU A 39 -5.86 10.38 -6.52
N SER A 40 -5.44 10.05 -5.29
CA SER A 40 -5.29 8.66 -4.83
C SER A 40 -6.59 7.86 -4.96
N ARG A 41 -7.75 8.47 -4.69
CA ARG A 41 -9.07 7.83 -4.97
C ARG A 41 -9.26 7.49 -6.44
N ASN A 42 -8.90 8.39 -7.35
CA ASN A 42 -9.01 8.14 -8.79
C ASN A 42 -8.05 7.01 -9.21
N ASN A 43 -6.83 7.00 -8.68
CA ASN A 43 -5.84 5.97 -8.97
C ASN A 43 -6.34 4.59 -8.52
N TRP A 44 -6.90 4.50 -7.33
CA TRP A 44 -7.50 3.25 -6.83
C TRP A 44 -8.71 2.79 -7.66
N LYS A 45 -9.57 3.69 -8.13
CA LYS A 45 -10.68 3.33 -9.04
C LYS A 45 -10.16 2.74 -10.36
N VAL A 46 -9.14 3.35 -10.94
CA VAL A 46 -8.48 2.82 -12.14
C VAL A 46 -7.91 1.44 -11.84
N TRP A 47 -7.20 1.28 -10.72
CA TRP A 47 -6.59 0.00 -10.36
C TRP A 47 -7.63 -1.12 -10.18
N ILE A 48 -8.72 -0.85 -9.46
CA ILE A 48 -9.81 -1.79 -9.25
C ILE A 48 -10.46 -2.19 -10.58
N ALA A 49 -10.68 -1.24 -11.49
CA ALA A 49 -11.22 -1.54 -12.82
C ALA A 49 -10.29 -2.46 -13.63
N PHE A 50 -8.97 -2.29 -13.49
CA PHE A 50 -7.96 -3.10 -14.17
C PHE A 50 -7.89 -4.55 -13.64
N TRP A 51 -8.23 -4.81 -12.37
CA TRP A 51 -8.23 -6.18 -11.84
C TRP A 51 -9.15 -7.12 -12.60
N ASN A 52 -10.29 -6.63 -13.09
CA ASN A 52 -11.19 -7.45 -13.91
C ASN A 52 -10.51 -7.98 -15.17
N MET A 53 -9.62 -7.19 -15.79
CA MET A 53 -8.89 -7.60 -17.00
C MET A 53 -7.87 -8.71 -16.71
N THR A 54 -7.32 -8.78 -15.49
CA THR A 54 -6.34 -9.81 -15.11
C THR A 54 -6.91 -11.23 -15.09
N LEU A 55 -8.23 -11.34 -14.98
CA LEU A 55 -8.94 -12.62 -14.98
C LEU A 55 -8.95 -13.26 -16.37
N THR A 56 -9.02 -12.45 -17.42
CA THR A 56 -9.21 -12.91 -18.80
C THR A 56 -8.00 -12.66 -19.70
N ASP A 57 -7.09 -11.77 -19.32
CA ASP A 57 -5.94 -11.37 -20.13
C ASP A 57 -4.60 -11.66 -19.42
N ARG A 58 -3.74 -12.43 -20.09
CA ARG A 58 -2.44 -12.85 -19.57
C ARG A 58 -1.47 -11.68 -19.43
N GLU A 59 -1.49 -10.73 -20.36
CA GLU A 59 -0.57 -9.58 -20.33
C GLU A 59 -0.89 -8.70 -19.10
N PHE A 60 -2.17 -8.39 -18.89
CA PHE A 60 -2.60 -7.66 -17.69
C PHE A 60 -2.28 -8.39 -16.39
N ARG A 61 -2.40 -9.72 -16.38
CA ARG A 61 -2.01 -10.52 -15.21
C ARG A 61 -0.52 -10.41 -14.91
N GLN A 62 0.34 -10.51 -15.92
CA GLN A 62 1.79 -10.37 -15.75
C GLN A 62 2.16 -8.97 -15.22
N GLN A 63 1.51 -7.94 -15.74
CA GLN A 63 1.69 -6.57 -15.28
C GLN A 63 1.24 -6.39 -13.82
N GLN A 64 0.11 -6.98 -13.42
CA GLN A 64 -0.35 -6.95 -12.03
C GLN A 64 0.61 -7.68 -11.07
N VAL A 65 1.17 -8.82 -11.49
CA VAL A 65 2.16 -9.56 -10.69
C VAL A 65 3.41 -8.72 -10.48
N ALA A 66 4.01 -8.19 -11.56
CA ALA A 66 5.21 -7.38 -11.48
C ALA A 66 5.03 -6.13 -10.58
N ARG A 67 3.84 -5.53 -10.61
CA ARG A 67 3.50 -4.38 -9.74
C ARG A 67 3.34 -4.77 -8.29
N THR A 68 2.63 -5.87 -8.03
CA THR A 68 2.48 -6.39 -6.67
C THR A 68 3.86 -6.67 -6.07
N GLU A 69 4.76 -7.30 -6.84
CA GLU A 69 6.14 -7.53 -6.44
C GLU A 69 6.90 -6.22 -6.17
N ASN A 70 6.67 -5.16 -6.95
CA ASN A 70 7.28 -3.86 -6.70
C ASN A 70 6.82 -3.25 -5.37
N THR A 71 5.51 -3.26 -5.13
CA THR A 71 4.95 -2.74 -3.88
C THR A 71 5.43 -3.53 -2.66
N LEU A 72 5.49 -4.87 -2.77
CA LEU A 72 6.03 -5.71 -1.69
C LEU A 72 7.50 -5.37 -1.39
N ARG A 73 8.35 -5.19 -2.41
CA ARG A 73 9.74 -4.75 -2.20
C ARG A 73 9.85 -3.39 -1.51
N MET A 74 9.00 -2.43 -1.85
CA MET A 74 8.98 -1.13 -1.17
C MET A 74 8.59 -1.27 0.30
N ILE A 75 7.57 -2.07 0.60
CA ILE A 75 7.13 -2.36 1.97
C ILE A 75 8.26 -3.05 2.74
N ARG A 76 8.95 -4.04 2.16
CA ARG A 76 10.13 -4.68 2.77
C ARG A 76 11.22 -3.67 3.09
N GLY A 77 11.57 -2.81 2.14
CA GLY A 77 12.60 -1.79 2.34
C GLY A 77 12.25 -0.84 3.50
N LEU A 78 10.98 -0.50 3.67
CA LEU A 78 10.49 0.27 4.82
C LEU A 78 10.64 -0.50 6.15
N LEU A 79 10.27 -1.78 6.18
CA LEU A 79 10.38 -2.63 7.37
C LEU A 79 11.84 -2.83 7.80
N ASP A 80 12.75 -3.06 6.85
CA ASP A 80 14.18 -3.23 7.11
C ASP A 80 14.83 -1.94 7.64
N ARG A 81 14.40 -0.78 7.13
CA ARG A 81 14.92 0.54 7.55
C ARG A 81 14.55 0.90 8.98
N ASN A 82 13.30 0.69 9.38
CA ASN A 82 12.81 1.08 10.71
C ASN A 82 13.19 0.08 11.82
N ALA A 83 14.25 -0.70 11.58
CA ALA A 83 14.80 -1.69 12.50
C ALA A 83 13.71 -2.54 13.14
N HIS A 84 12.73 -3.03 12.37
CA HIS A 84 11.77 -4.02 12.86
C HIS A 84 12.48 -5.36 13.04
N PRO A 85 12.97 -5.71 14.24
CA PRO A 85 13.69 -6.94 14.46
C PRO A 85 12.69 -7.97 14.96
N ARG A 86 11.43 -7.90 14.51
CA ARG A 86 10.47 -8.94 14.86
C ARG A 86 10.92 -10.26 14.27
N SER A 87 11.63 -10.20 13.15
CA SER A 87 12.31 -11.35 12.62
C SER A 87 13.56 -11.04 11.82
N THR A 88 14.62 -11.79 12.13
CA THR A 88 15.74 -11.99 11.20
C THR A 88 15.45 -13.11 10.20
N ASP A 89 14.30 -13.80 10.32
CA ASP A 89 13.85 -14.81 9.36
C ASP A 89 13.17 -14.13 8.16
N GLU A 90 13.72 -14.37 6.98
CA GLU A 90 13.21 -13.86 5.72
C GLU A 90 11.79 -14.37 5.42
N ASN A 91 11.41 -15.58 5.88
CA ASN A 91 10.06 -16.08 5.70
C ASN A 91 9.03 -15.26 6.49
N GLU A 92 9.39 -14.82 7.70
CA GLU A 92 8.50 -14.01 8.53
C GLU A 92 8.35 -12.60 7.92
N LYS A 93 9.42 -12.06 7.32
CA LYS A 93 9.34 -10.81 6.54
C LYS A 93 8.45 -10.95 5.30
N ASP A 94 8.52 -12.08 4.58
CA ASP A 94 7.68 -12.37 3.40
C ASP A 94 6.20 -12.40 3.77
N VAL A 95 5.88 -12.96 4.94
CA VAL A 95 4.52 -12.97 5.46
C VAL A 95 4.08 -11.57 5.88
N GLU A 96 4.96 -10.81 6.52
CA GLU A 96 4.67 -9.46 7.03
C GLU A 96 4.33 -8.48 5.90
N GLU A 97 5.17 -8.40 4.85
CA GLU A 97 4.92 -7.50 3.72
C GLU A 97 3.61 -7.83 3.00
N ARG A 98 3.28 -9.13 2.88
CA ARG A 98 2.04 -9.59 2.25
C ARG A 98 0.84 -9.28 3.11
N ARG A 99 0.97 -9.39 4.43
CA ARG A 99 -0.09 -8.99 5.38
C ARG A 99 -0.37 -7.49 5.25
N ILE A 100 0.67 -6.67 5.26
CA ILE A 100 0.54 -5.21 5.07
C ILE A 100 -0.15 -4.89 3.75
N PHE A 101 0.32 -5.48 2.66
CA PHE A 101 -0.28 -5.26 1.34
C PHE A 101 -1.76 -5.67 1.29
N ALA A 102 -2.11 -6.83 1.87
CA ALA A 102 -3.50 -7.29 1.93
C ALA A 102 -4.40 -6.34 2.74
N VAL A 103 -3.92 -5.81 3.87
CA VAL A 103 -4.66 -4.84 4.69
C VAL A 103 -4.85 -3.53 3.93
N LEU A 104 -3.79 -2.99 3.31
CA LEU A 104 -3.86 -1.76 2.51
C LEU A 104 -4.90 -1.88 1.37
N VAL A 105 -4.84 -2.99 0.63
CA VAL A 105 -5.80 -3.29 -0.44
C VAL A 105 -7.21 -3.40 0.12
N GLY A 106 -7.40 -4.09 1.24
CA GLY A 106 -8.70 -4.22 1.90
C GLY A 106 -9.30 -2.86 2.29
N ILE A 107 -8.53 -2.01 2.97
CA ILE A 107 -8.93 -0.66 3.35
C ILE A 107 -9.32 0.16 2.11
N ALA A 108 -8.48 0.13 1.07
CA ALA A 108 -8.72 0.91 -0.13
C ALA A 108 -9.97 0.46 -0.89
N ILE A 109 -10.19 -0.84 -1.02
CA ILE A 109 -11.42 -1.37 -1.64
C ILE A 109 -12.66 -0.85 -0.90
N GLN A 110 -12.65 -0.92 0.43
CA GLN A 110 -13.79 -0.47 1.24
C GLN A 110 -14.00 1.05 1.09
N ALA A 111 -12.93 1.84 1.19
CA ALA A 111 -12.96 3.30 1.04
C ALA A 111 -13.46 3.78 -0.33
N ILE A 112 -13.21 3.01 -1.39
CA ILE A 112 -13.66 3.37 -2.75
C ILE A 112 -15.14 3.04 -2.96
N HIS A 113 -15.64 1.96 -2.36
CA HIS A 113 -17.03 1.52 -2.53
C HIS A 113 -18.00 2.15 -1.52
N ASP A 114 -17.53 2.46 -0.31
CA ASP A 114 -18.30 3.07 0.76
C ASP A 114 -17.51 4.20 1.44
N PRO A 115 -17.30 5.34 0.75
CA PRO A 115 -16.52 6.44 1.28
C PRO A 115 -17.17 7.13 2.50
N GLU A 116 -18.48 6.96 2.70
CA GLU A 116 -19.18 7.53 3.86
C GLU A 116 -18.86 6.78 5.15
N SER A 117 -18.83 5.45 5.11
CA SER A 117 -18.42 4.63 6.27
C SER A 117 -16.90 4.50 6.42
N TRP A 118 -16.14 4.80 5.37
CA TRP A 118 -14.67 4.76 5.35
C TRP A 118 -14.03 6.12 5.06
N PRO A 119 -14.31 7.15 5.88
CA PRO A 119 -13.60 8.42 5.78
C PRO A 119 -12.10 8.23 6.08
N VAL A 120 -11.29 9.23 5.75
CA VAL A 120 -9.82 9.19 5.89
C VAL A 120 -9.40 8.77 7.30
N GLU A 121 -10.07 9.30 8.32
CA GLU A 121 -9.80 9.03 9.72
C GLU A 121 -10.05 7.54 10.06
N GLN A 122 -11.06 6.93 9.44
CA GLN A 122 -11.34 5.50 9.62
C GLN A 122 -10.29 4.62 8.95
N GLN A 123 -9.86 5.00 7.75
CA GLN A 123 -8.78 4.29 7.03
C GLN A 123 -7.49 4.30 7.85
N SER A 124 -7.09 5.47 8.35
CA SER A 124 -5.92 5.63 9.22
C SER A 124 -6.05 4.85 10.52
N ARG A 125 -7.21 4.90 11.17
CA ARG A 125 -7.46 4.19 12.43
C ARG A 125 -7.32 2.67 12.28
N VAL A 126 -7.82 2.09 11.19
CA VAL A 126 -7.67 0.64 10.93
C VAL A 126 -6.20 0.31 10.71
N LEU A 127 -5.51 1.08 9.87
CA LEU A 127 -4.08 0.89 9.61
C LEU A 127 -3.25 0.99 10.91
N GLU A 128 -3.51 1.99 11.74
CA GLU A 128 -2.88 2.19 13.04
C GLU A 128 -3.25 1.09 14.05
N SER A 129 -4.44 0.50 13.99
CA SER A 129 -4.78 -0.62 14.88
C SER A 129 -3.98 -1.88 14.55
N GLU A 130 -3.71 -2.11 13.26
CA GLU A 130 -2.96 -3.26 12.76
C GLU A 130 -1.44 -3.06 12.91
N PHE A 131 -0.98 -1.83 12.69
CA PHE A 131 0.44 -1.51 12.50
C PHE A 131 0.95 -0.37 13.40
N GLY A 132 0.10 0.33 14.14
CA GLY A 132 0.50 1.41 15.06
C GLY A 132 1.34 0.94 16.25
N ARG A 133 1.32 -0.36 16.56
CA ARG A 133 2.31 -0.97 17.47
C ARG A 133 3.75 -0.91 16.94
N PHE A 134 3.96 -0.52 15.69
CA PHE A 134 5.27 -0.22 15.14
C PHE A 134 5.85 1.10 15.65
N SER A 135 5.02 2.00 16.20
CA SER A 135 5.45 3.28 16.77
C SER A 135 5.81 3.18 18.26
N ASP A 136 5.39 2.12 18.96
CA ASP A 136 5.48 2.01 20.43
C ASP A 136 6.72 1.25 20.93
N MET A 137 7.59 0.73 20.06
CA MET A 137 8.77 -0.05 20.45
C MET A 137 10.09 0.72 20.36
N THR A 138 10.04 2.03 20.10
CA THR A 138 11.21 2.93 20.01
C THR A 138 11.41 3.79 21.26
N ARG A 139 10.98 3.31 22.44
CA ARG A 139 11.27 3.95 23.74
C ARG A 139 11.87 2.98 24.74
#